data_AF-A0A2W6ZAL5-F1
#
_entry.id   AF-A0A2W6ZAL5-F1
#
_cell.length_a   1.000
_cell.length_b   1.000
_cell.length_c   1.000
_cell.angle_alpha   90.00
_cell.angle_beta   90.00
_cell.angle_gamma   90.00
#
_symmetry.space_group_name_H-M   'P 1'
#
loop_
_entity.id
_entity.type
_entity.pdbx_description
1 polymer ?
#
loop_
_entity_poly.entity_id
_entity_poly.type
_entity_poly.pdbx_seq_one_letter_code
_entity_poly.pdbx_strand_id
1 'polypeptide(L)' 'MPIMLLAETDDKDRAQQSLANVFNDPLITELKVFSIGDGAAMSGLLLAGSSATGVTTILVSLLD' A
#
# COMPACT_ATOMS: atom_id res chain seq x y z
N MET A 1 -10.70 -3.00 -12.89
CA MET A 1 -11.19 -2.13 -11.80
C MET A 1 -10.12 -2.09 -10.73
N PRO A 2 -9.79 -0.93 -10.15
CA PRO A 2 -8.81 -0.86 -9.07
C PRO A 2 -9.29 -1.65 -7.85
N ILE A 3 -8.38 -2.39 -7.22
CA ILE A 3 -8.64 -3.05 -5.94
C ILE A 3 -8.09 -2.12 -4.86
N MET A 4 -8.99 -1.64 -3.99
CA MET A 4 -8.63 -0.91 -2.78
C MET A 4 -8.71 -1.89 -1.61
N LEU A 5 -7.57 -2.15 -0.97
CA LEU A 5 -7.51 -3.00 0.21
C LEU A 5 -7.25 -2.10 1.42
N LEU A 6 -8.25 -1.97 2.29
CA LEU A 6 -8.11 -1.29 3.57
C LEU A 6 -7.98 -2.35 4.66
N ALA A 7 -6.79 -2.47 5.24
CA ALA A 7 -6.51 -3.35 6.37
C ALA A 7 -6.05 -2.49 7.54
N GLU A 8 -6.86 -2.44 8.59
CA GLU A 8 -6.51 -1.80 9.85
C GLU A 8 -5.95 -2.86 10.80
N THR A 9 -4.72 -2.67 11.26
CA THR A 9 -4.09 -3.60 12.20
C THR A 9 -2.95 -2.92 12.95
N ASP A 10 -2.89 -3.15 14.26
CA ASP A 10 -1.79 -2.71 15.13
C ASP A 10 -0.66 -3.77 15.18
N ASP A 11 -0.82 -4.87 14.44
CA ASP A 11 0.13 -5.96 14.34
C ASP A 11 1.03 -5.75 13.11
N LYS A 12 2.29 -5.42 13.38
CA LYS A 12 3.32 -5.16 12.36
C LYS A 12 3.48 -6.32 11.38
N ASP A 13 3.48 -7.56 11.84
CA ASP A 13 3.74 -8.73 10.98
C ASP A 13 2.53 -8.96 10.05
N ARG A 14 1.33 -8.74 10.57
CA ARG A 14 0.09 -8.80 9.78
C ARG A 14 0.01 -7.68 8.75
N ALA A 15 0.46 -6.47 9.09
CA ALA A 15 0.57 -5.36 8.16
C ALA A 15 1.56 -5.69 7.02
N GLN A 16 2.75 -6.20 7.36
CA GLN A 16 3.77 -6.61 6.39
C GLN A 16 3.28 -7.74 5.47
N GLN A 17 2.52 -8.69 6.00
CA GLN A 17 1.98 -9.78 5.18
C GLN A 17 0.87 -9.31 4.24
N SER A 18 0.03 -8.38 4.69
CA SER A 18 -1.00 -7.75 3.85
C SER A 18 -0.38 -6.93 2.71
N LEU A 19 0.69 -6.18 3.01
CA LEU A 19 1.54 -5.52 2.02
C LEU A 19 2.09 -6.51 0.98
N ALA A 20 2.71 -7.59 1.45
CA ALA A 20 3.32 -8.58 0.58
C ALA A 20 2.31 -9.25 -0.36
N ASN A 21 1.10 -9.57 0.11
CA ASN A 21 0.06 -10.20 -0.70
C ASN A 21 -0.43 -9.32 -1.85
N VAL A 22 -0.34 -8.00 -1.68
CA VAL A 22 -0.82 -7.03 -2.65
C VAL A 22 0.27 -6.69 -3.68
N PHE A 23 1.54 -6.67 -3.28
CA PHE A 23 2.64 -6.20 -4.12
C PHE A 23 3.59 -7.29 -4.64
N ASN A 24 3.63 -8.49 -4.04
CA ASN A 24 4.31 -9.66 -4.65
C ASN A 24 3.45 -10.30 -5.75
N ASP A 25 2.61 -9.52 -6.42
CA ASP A 25 1.90 -9.96 -7.61
C ASP A 25 2.85 -9.81 -8.82
N PRO A 26 3.16 -10.89 -9.55
CA PRO A 26 4.04 -10.82 -10.73
C PRO A 26 3.50 -9.93 -11.86
N LEU A 27 2.23 -9.51 -11.78
CA LEU A 27 1.61 -8.59 -12.74
C LEU A 27 1.90 -7.11 -12.44
N ILE A 28 2.43 -6.77 -11.27
CA ILE A 28 2.83 -5.41 -10.92
C ILE A 28 4.16 -5.08 -11.62
N THR A 29 4.14 -4.07 -12.49
CA THR A 29 5.30 -3.65 -13.29
C THR A 29 5.92 -2.35 -12.80
N GLU A 30 5.18 -1.54 -12.05
CA GLU A 30 5.66 -0.28 -11.49
C GLU A 30 5.13 -0.11 -10.06
N LEU A 31 6.01 0.30 -9.14
CA LEU A 31 5.67 0.60 -7.75
C LEU A 31 6.15 2.01 -7.39
N LYS A 32 5.24 2.83 -6.86
CA LYS A 32 5.55 4.15 -6.31
C LYS A 32 5.17 4.19 -4.83
N VAL A 33 6.06 4.77 -4.03
CA VAL A 33 5.87 4.96 -2.58
C VAL A 33 5.83 6.46 -2.30
N PHE A 34 4.79 6.91 -1.62
CA PHE A 34 4.64 8.29 -1.18
C PHE A 34 4.47 8.32 0.33
N SER A 35 5.11 9.29 0.98
CA SER A 35 4.85 9.57 2.39
C SER A 35 3.54 10.35 2.52
N ILE A 36 2.70 9.96 3.46
CA ILE A 36 1.51 10.70 3.86
C ILE A 36 1.79 11.36 5.21
N GLY A 37 1.33 12.60 5.36
CA GLY A 37 1.33 13.30 6.64
C GLY A 37 2.35 14.43 6.72
N ASP A 38 2.27 15.15 7.83
CA ASP A 38 3.12 16.31 8.14
C ASP A 38 4.29 15.96 9.09
N GLY A 39 4.39 14.67 9.48
CA GLY A 39 5.41 14.17 10.38
C GLY A 39 5.22 14.53 11.85
N ALA A 40 4.19 15.30 12.19
CA ALA A 40 3.95 15.80 13.56
C ALA A 40 2.65 15.26 14.18
N ALA A 41 1.62 14.99 13.38
CA ALA A 41 0.31 14.55 13.87
C ALA A 41 -0.23 13.29 13.19
N MET A 42 0.24 12.99 11.98
CA MET A 42 -0.09 11.76 11.28
C MET A 42 1.10 11.44 10.38
N SER A 43 1.56 10.19 10.40
CA SER A 43 2.52 9.71 9.42
C SER A 43 1.92 8.52 8.68
N GLY A 44 2.41 8.23 7.50
CA GLY A 44 1.84 7.15 6.71
C GLY A 44 2.56 6.94 5.40
N LEU A 45 2.17 5.86 4.73
CA LEU A 45 2.70 5.47 3.43
C LEU A 45 1.54 5.16 2.48
N LEU A 46 1.63 5.72 1.29
CA LEU A 46 0.83 5.36 0.13
C LEU A 46 1.70 4.53 -0.80
N LEU A 47 1.29 3.29 -1.06
CA LEU A 47 1.92 2.45 -2.07
C LEU A 47 0.97 2.32 -3.25
N ALA A 48 1.43 2.73 -4.43
CA ALA A 48 0.69 2.64 -5.68
C ALA A 48 1.42 1.69 -6.64
N GLY A 49 0.81 0.53 -6.88
CA GLY A 49 1.24 -0.44 -7.86
C GLY A 49 0.46 -0.29 -9.16
N SER A 50 1.14 -0.37 -10.30
CA SER A 50 0.50 -0.43 -11.62
C SER A 50 0.93 -1.71 -12.34
N SER A 51 -0.01 -2.32 -13.05
CA SER A 51 0.22 -3.47 -13.92
C SER A 51 0.24 -3.08 -15.39
N ALA A 52 0.77 -3.96 -16.25
CA ALA A 52 0.79 -3.77 -17.70
C ALA A 52 -0.62 -3.60 -18.32
N THR A 53 -1.67 -4.05 -17.63
CA THR A 53 -3.06 -3.95 -18.06
C THR A 53 -3.74 -2.65 -17.60
N GLY A 54 -3.00 -1.77 -16.89
CA GLY A 54 -3.51 -0.50 -16.37
C GLY A 54 -4.33 -0.64 -15.08
N VAL A 55 -4.33 -1.81 -14.43
CA VAL A 55 -4.91 -1.96 -13.09
C VAL A 55 -3.97 -1.31 -12.07
N THR A 56 -4.52 -0.37 -11.30
CA THR A 56 -3.83 0.29 -10.19
C THR A 56 -4.28 -0.31 -8.87
N THR A 57 -3.30 -0.67 -8.04
CA THR A 57 -3.48 -1.20 -6.70
C THR A 57 -2.95 -0.17 -5.72
N ILE A 58 -3.79 0.24 -4.77
CA ILE A 58 -3.46 1.31 -3.82
C ILE A 58 -3.57 0.75 -2.40
N LEU A 59 -2.50 0.92 -1.63
CA LEU A 59 -2.50 0.66 -0.20
C LEU A 59 -2.16 1.94 0.56
N VAL A 60 -2.95 2.25 1.57
CA VAL A 60 -2.72 3.33 2.52
C VAL A 60 -2.41 2.70 3.87
N SER A 61 -1.23 2.97 4.41
CA SER A 61 -0.86 2.66 5.78
C SER A 61 -0.79 3.96 6.55
N LEU A 62 -1.64 4.12 7.56
CA LEU A 62 -1.57 5.22 8.52
C LEU A 62 -0.77 4.70 9.72
N LEU A 63 0.19 5.50 10.16
CA LEU A 63 1.07 5.26 11.29
C LEU A 63 0.75 6.34 12.33
N ASP A 64 0.32 5.91 13.51
CA ASP A 64 0.21 6.78 14.69
C ASP A 64 1.61 7.02 15.30
#